data_AF-A0A6H9KB14-F1
#
_entry.id   AF-A0A6H9KB14-F1
#
_cell.length_a   1.000
_cell.length_b   1.000
_cell.length_c   1.000
_cell.angle_alpha   90.00
_cell.angle_beta   90.00
_cell.angle_gamma   90.00
#
_symmetry.space_group_name_H-M   'P 1'
#
loop_
_entity.id
_entity.type
_entity.pdbx_description
1 polymer ?
#
loop_
_entity_poly.entity_id
_entity_poly.type
_entity_poly.pdbx_seq_one_letter_code
_entity_poly.pdbx_strand_id
1 'polypeptide(L)'
;MKFGHIEIFTKDVQKAKEFYTKILGFKIVAEQSENLVWVATEGQEFLLRKGKNTSDSETYQTAKTGFVLYTENLTKTAESLKTNGLNFQGIDGSEKCLIFTDLDGNWFQLVNPNDHQKIAVRTLKAVVTLNLFKFPLKSSQLTSKEFYLFSEFLRELLL
;
A
#
# COMPACT_ATOMS: atom_id res chain seq x y z
N MET A 1 -19.97 -5.57 -9.76
CA MET A 1 -18.80 -4.78 -10.24
C MET A 1 -17.54 -5.45 -9.70
N LYS A 2 -16.44 -5.51 -10.48
CA LYS A 2 -15.15 -6.10 -10.07
C LYS A 2 -14.03 -5.13 -10.43
N PHE A 3 -13.02 -5.00 -9.56
CA PHE A 3 -11.80 -4.25 -9.89
C PHE A 3 -11.00 -4.99 -10.96
N GLY A 4 -10.61 -4.28 -12.02
CA GLY A 4 -9.91 -4.84 -13.17
C GLY A 4 -8.40 -4.74 -13.02
N HIS A 5 -7.87 -3.55 -13.32
CA HIS A 5 -6.45 -3.22 -13.30
C HIS A 5 -6.29 -1.71 -13.08
N ILE A 6 -5.05 -1.26 -12.96
CA ILE A 6 -4.69 0.15 -12.80
C ILE A 6 -3.99 0.62 -14.08
N GLU A 7 -4.45 1.71 -14.69
CA GLU A 7 -3.68 2.38 -15.75
C GLU A 7 -2.73 3.39 -15.13
N ILE A 8 -1.44 3.32 -15.48
CA ILE A 8 -0.44 4.32 -15.15
C ILE A 8 -0.06 5.03 -16.44
N PHE A 9 -0.41 6.31 -16.50
CA PHE A 9 -0.04 7.16 -17.62
C PHE A 9 1.43 7.57 -17.50
N THR A 10 2.19 7.45 -18.58
CA THR A 10 3.63 7.72 -18.60
C THR A 10 4.01 8.57 -19.82
N LYS A 11 5.06 9.40 -19.71
CA LYS A 11 5.56 10.20 -20.84
C LYS A 11 6.29 9.33 -21.87
N ASP A 12 7.00 8.30 -21.39
CA ASP A 12 7.74 7.32 -22.19
C ASP A 12 7.51 5.91 -21.66
N VAL A 13 6.73 5.11 -22.41
CA VAL A 13 6.30 3.77 -22.00
C VAL A 13 7.47 2.78 -21.93
N GLN A 14 8.50 2.95 -22.76
CA GLN A 14 9.64 2.03 -22.75
C GLN A 14 10.53 2.30 -21.54
N LYS A 15 10.79 3.56 -21.21
CA LYS A 15 11.50 3.90 -19.96
C LYS A 15 10.71 3.50 -18.72
N ALA A 16 9.39 3.68 -18.74
CA ALA A 16 8.54 3.19 -17.66
C ALA A 16 8.63 1.66 -17.55
N LYS A 17 8.54 0.92 -18.66
CA LYS A 17 8.72 -0.54 -18.67
C LYS A 17 10.02 -0.93 -17.97
N GLU A 18 11.13 -0.28 -18.28
CA GLU A 18 12.42 -0.54 -17.63
C GLU A 18 12.39 -0.22 -16.14
N PHE A 19 11.81 0.91 -15.72
CA PHE A 19 11.66 1.25 -14.31
C PHE A 19 10.87 0.18 -13.55
N TYR A 20 9.64 -0.12 -14.00
CA TYR A 20 8.77 -1.07 -13.31
C TYR A 20 9.36 -2.48 -13.29
N THR A 21 10.06 -2.91 -14.33
CA THR A 21 10.61 -4.28 -14.40
C THR A 21 11.99 -4.41 -13.77
N LYS A 22 12.95 -3.55 -14.11
CA LYS A 22 14.34 -3.65 -13.67
C LYS A 22 14.56 -3.04 -12.28
N ILE A 23 13.83 -1.97 -11.95
CA ILE A 23 13.98 -1.30 -10.65
C ILE A 23 13.03 -1.92 -9.64
N LEU A 24 11.72 -1.93 -9.93
CA LEU A 24 10.71 -2.45 -9.00
C LEU A 24 10.51 -3.97 -9.05
N GLY A 25 11.08 -4.67 -10.05
CA GLY A 25 11.01 -6.12 -10.14
C GLY A 25 9.67 -6.67 -10.66
N PHE A 26 8.83 -5.84 -11.28
CA PHE A 26 7.55 -6.29 -11.83
C PHE A 26 7.80 -7.18 -13.05
N LYS A 27 6.85 -8.08 -13.34
CA LYS A 27 6.91 -8.99 -14.48
C LYS A 27 6.12 -8.41 -15.65
N ILE A 28 6.65 -8.53 -16.86
CA ILE A 28 5.89 -8.22 -18.08
C ILE A 28 4.83 -9.30 -18.26
N VAL A 29 3.57 -8.87 -18.43
CA VAL A 29 2.44 -9.75 -18.74
C VAL A 29 2.23 -9.81 -20.25
N ALA A 30 2.19 -8.65 -20.91
CA ALA A 30 2.00 -8.53 -22.35
C ALA A 30 2.51 -7.18 -22.87
N GLU A 31 3.04 -7.16 -24.09
CA GLU A 31 3.35 -5.93 -24.81
C GLU A 31 2.34 -5.79 -25.95
N GLN A 32 1.30 -4.99 -25.74
CA GLN A 32 0.22 -4.82 -26.72
C GLN A 32 0.65 -3.89 -27.87
N SER A 33 1.49 -2.90 -27.57
CA SER A 33 2.16 -2.04 -28.54
C SER A 33 3.32 -1.31 -27.87
N GLU A 34 4.10 -0.54 -28.64
CA GLU A 34 5.17 0.32 -28.10
C GLU A 34 4.68 1.31 -27.03
N ASN A 35 3.38 1.65 -27.02
CA ASN A 35 2.77 2.61 -26.11
C ASN A 35 1.82 1.98 -25.07
N LEU A 36 1.74 0.63 -25.02
CA LEU A 36 0.84 -0.11 -24.14
C LEU A 36 1.52 -1.39 -23.66
N VAL A 37 2.01 -1.37 -22.42
CA VAL A 37 2.73 -2.49 -21.80
C VAL A 37 2.05 -2.88 -20.50
N TRP A 38 1.70 -4.15 -20.38
CA TRP A 38 1.13 -4.74 -19.17
C TRP A 38 2.23 -5.28 -18.28
N VAL A 39 2.23 -4.88 -17.03
CA VAL A 39 3.14 -5.36 -15.99
C VAL A 39 2.35 -5.80 -14.76
N ALA A 40 2.91 -6.72 -13.97
CA ALA A 40 2.27 -7.20 -12.76
C ALA A 40 3.27 -7.47 -11.63
N THR A 41 2.76 -7.34 -10.41
CA THR A 41 3.42 -7.80 -9.18
C THR A 41 2.38 -8.41 -8.26
N GLU A 42 2.69 -9.55 -7.64
CA GLU A 42 1.81 -10.24 -6.67
C GLU A 42 0.33 -10.34 -7.08
N GLY A 43 0.07 -10.58 -8.37
CA GLY A 43 -1.29 -10.73 -8.92
C GLY A 43 -2.03 -9.43 -9.21
N GLN A 44 -1.44 -8.25 -8.94
CA GLN A 44 -1.98 -6.96 -9.33
C GLN A 44 -1.43 -6.54 -10.70
N GLU A 45 -2.33 -6.29 -11.65
CA GLU A 45 -1.99 -5.85 -13.01
C GLU A 45 -2.04 -4.33 -13.14
N PHE A 46 -1.06 -3.81 -13.88
CA PHE A 46 -0.93 -2.42 -14.27
C PHE A 46 -0.73 -2.31 -15.78
N LEU A 47 -1.40 -1.35 -16.41
CA LEU A 47 -1.17 -0.98 -17.80
C LEU A 47 -0.37 0.32 -17.85
N LEU A 48 0.89 0.22 -18.30
CA LEU A 48 1.71 1.37 -18.65
C LEU A 48 1.24 1.89 -20.01
N ARG A 49 0.76 3.13 -20.04
CA ARG A 49 0.17 3.75 -21.23
C ARG A 49 0.72 5.13 -21.46
N LYS A 50 0.96 5.47 -22.72
CA LYS A 50 1.36 6.84 -23.08
C LYS A 50 0.29 7.86 -22.66
N GLY A 51 0.68 8.81 -21.84
CA GLY A 51 -0.17 9.90 -21.36
C GLY A 51 0.39 11.29 -21.66
N LYS A 52 -0.40 12.31 -21.32
CA LYS A 52 0.00 13.72 -21.36
C LYS A 52 0.13 14.26 -19.94
N ASN A 53 0.91 13.60 -19.08
CA ASN A 53 0.99 13.97 -17.67
C ASN A 53 1.45 15.43 -17.53
N THR A 54 0.57 16.28 -16.98
CA THR A 54 0.80 17.71 -16.73
C THR A 54 0.66 18.09 -15.26
N SER A 55 0.40 17.13 -14.37
CA SER A 55 0.12 17.38 -12.96
C SER A 55 1.12 16.62 -12.11
N ASP A 56 2.20 17.30 -11.75
CA ASP A 56 3.16 16.81 -10.77
C ASP A 56 2.69 17.29 -9.39
N SER A 57 2.42 16.37 -8.46
CA SER A 57 2.25 16.74 -7.05
C SER A 57 3.63 16.85 -6.40
N GLU A 58 3.93 18.01 -5.81
CA GLU A 58 5.23 18.32 -5.22
C GLU A 58 5.62 17.38 -4.07
N THR A 59 4.63 16.87 -3.34
CA THR A 59 4.84 16.00 -2.17
C THR A 59 3.86 14.85 -2.14
N TYR A 60 4.24 13.78 -1.43
CA TYR A 60 3.35 12.64 -1.19
C TYR A 60 2.01 13.06 -0.57
N GLN A 61 2.02 14.01 0.37
CA GLN A 61 0.82 14.46 1.09
C GLN A 61 -0.12 15.33 0.26
N THR A 62 0.35 15.88 -0.86
CA THR A 62 -0.47 16.64 -1.82
C THR A 62 -0.92 15.80 -3.00
N ALA A 63 -0.43 14.56 -3.11
CA ALA A 63 -0.84 13.62 -4.15
C ALA A 63 -2.31 13.22 -3.95
N LYS A 64 -3.06 13.18 -5.06
CA LYS A 64 -4.46 12.70 -5.06
C LYS A 64 -4.55 11.18 -4.92
N THR A 65 -3.48 10.48 -5.31
CA THR A 65 -3.37 9.04 -5.34
C THR A 65 -1.95 8.65 -4.97
N GLY A 66 -1.79 7.62 -4.14
CA GLY A 66 -0.50 6.99 -3.84
C GLY A 66 -0.63 5.46 -3.95
N PHE A 67 0.42 4.82 -4.46
CA PHE A 67 0.50 3.36 -4.58
C PHE A 67 1.30 2.79 -3.41
N VAL A 68 0.72 1.87 -2.64
CA VAL A 68 1.40 1.29 -1.48
C VAL A 68 1.84 -0.14 -1.80
N LEU A 69 3.15 -0.39 -1.67
CA LEU A 69 3.78 -1.69 -1.83
C LEU A 69 4.13 -2.26 -0.46
N TYR A 70 3.78 -3.53 -0.25
CA TYR A 70 4.08 -4.25 0.98
C TYR A 70 5.32 -5.12 0.84
N THR A 71 6.09 -5.18 1.92
CA THR A 71 7.23 -6.08 2.07
C THR A 71 7.31 -6.62 3.50
N GLU A 72 7.74 -7.86 3.66
CA GLU A 72 8.00 -8.46 4.98
C GLU A 72 9.30 -7.93 5.60
N ASN A 73 10.25 -7.45 4.79
CA ASN A 73 11.53 -6.95 5.25
C ASN A 73 11.86 -5.61 4.59
N LEU A 74 11.46 -4.52 5.25
CA LEU A 74 11.60 -3.17 4.74
C LEU A 74 13.07 -2.82 4.45
N THR A 75 13.98 -3.10 5.38
CA THR A 75 15.41 -2.76 5.23
C THR A 75 16.02 -3.46 4.03
N LYS A 76 15.86 -4.79 3.94
CA LYS A 76 16.42 -5.59 2.84
C LYS A 76 15.83 -5.20 1.48
N THR A 77 14.51 -5.01 1.42
CA THR A 77 13.85 -4.58 0.18
C THR A 77 14.30 -3.18 -0.23
N ALA A 78 14.38 -2.23 0.71
CA ALA A 78 14.84 -0.88 0.41
C ALA A 78 16.29 -0.85 -0.08
N GLU A 79 17.19 -1.64 0.53
CA GLU A 79 18.57 -1.79 0.06
C GLU A 79 18.62 -2.35 -1.37
N SER A 80 17.88 -3.43 -1.65
CA SER A 80 17.81 -4.02 -2.99
C SER A 80 17.29 -3.02 -4.03
N LEU A 81 16.23 -2.27 -3.71
CA LEU A 81 15.66 -1.28 -4.62
C LEU A 81 16.65 -0.12 -4.87
N LYS A 82 17.38 0.34 -3.84
CA LYS A 82 18.45 1.33 -4.00
C LYS A 82 19.56 0.81 -4.91
N THR A 83 19.99 -0.44 -4.74
CA THR A 83 20.98 -1.07 -5.62
C THR A 83 20.48 -1.16 -7.07
N ASN A 84 19.18 -1.36 -7.27
CA ASN A 84 18.57 -1.37 -8.60
C ASN A 84 18.40 0.05 -9.20
N GLY A 85 18.76 1.11 -8.47
CA GLY A 85 18.70 2.49 -8.93
C GLY A 85 17.49 3.29 -8.45
N LEU A 86 16.68 2.77 -7.52
CA LEU A 86 15.58 3.53 -6.94
C LEU A 86 16.09 4.62 -5.98
N ASN A 87 15.58 5.85 -6.16
CA ASN A 87 15.83 6.94 -5.24
C ASN A 87 14.63 7.16 -4.31
N PHE A 88 14.81 6.87 -3.01
CA PHE A 88 13.81 7.22 -1.99
C PHE A 88 13.88 8.71 -1.67
N GLN A 89 12.72 9.35 -1.56
CA GLN A 89 12.60 10.80 -1.41
C GLN A 89 12.29 11.23 0.03
N GLY A 90 12.19 10.28 0.95
CA GLY A 90 11.99 10.54 2.37
C GLY A 90 11.06 9.52 2.99
N ILE A 91 10.31 9.99 3.97
CA ILE A 91 9.41 9.19 4.79
C ILE A 91 8.04 9.86 4.91
N ASP A 92 6.98 9.06 5.04
CA ASP A 92 5.64 9.54 5.37
C ASP A 92 5.31 9.24 6.84
N GLY A 93 5.50 10.25 7.70
CA GLY A 93 5.20 10.20 9.14
C GLY A 93 6.10 9.30 10.00
N SER A 94 6.77 8.29 9.42
CA SER A 94 7.64 7.35 10.13
C SER A 94 8.77 6.83 9.23
N GLU A 95 9.94 6.54 9.82
CA GLU A 95 11.08 5.87 9.15
C GLU A 95 10.72 4.52 8.51
N LYS A 96 9.57 3.96 8.87
CA LYS A 96 9.04 2.70 8.34
C LYS A 96 8.15 2.86 7.11
N CYS A 97 7.96 4.10 6.65
CA CYS A 97 7.11 4.46 5.52
C CYS A 97 7.94 5.18 4.47
N LEU A 98 8.70 4.43 3.68
CA LEU A 98 9.59 5.02 2.68
C LEU A 98 8.78 5.46 1.46
N ILE A 99 8.96 6.70 1.01
CA ILE A 99 8.26 7.23 -0.16
C ILE A 99 9.22 7.46 -1.33
N PHE A 100 8.69 7.30 -2.54
CA PHE A 100 9.40 7.53 -3.80
C PHE A 100 8.40 7.85 -4.91
N THR A 101 8.91 8.27 -6.07
CA THR A 101 8.12 8.39 -7.29
C THR A 101 8.65 7.47 -8.38
N ASP A 102 7.80 7.13 -9.35
CA ASP A 102 8.29 6.67 -10.65
C ASP A 102 8.90 7.83 -11.47
N LEU A 103 9.28 7.53 -12.72
CA LEU A 103 9.87 8.49 -13.65
C LEU A 103 8.95 9.66 -14.02
N ASP A 104 7.65 9.51 -13.82
CA ASP A 104 6.62 10.47 -14.21
C ASP A 104 5.98 11.16 -13.00
N GLY A 105 6.52 10.97 -11.79
CA GLY A 105 6.05 11.62 -10.57
C GLY A 105 4.87 10.93 -9.89
N ASN A 106 4.49 9.72 -10.31
CA ASN A 106 3.48 8.95 -9.59
C ASN A 106 4.04 8.52 -8.24
N TRP A 107 3.32 8.81 -7.16
CA TRP A 107 3.79 8.58 -5.80
C TRP A 107 3.57 7.15 -5.33
N PHE A 108 4.60 6.59 -4.72
CA PHE A 108 4.61 5.26 -4.13
C PHE A 108 5.10 5.32 -2.68
N GLN A 109 4.65 4.34 -1.91
CA GLN A 109 5.10 4.09 -0.55
C GLN A 109 5.49 2.61 -0.41
N LEU A 110 6.63 2.34 0.21
CA LEU A 110 7.05 1.00 0.61
C LEU A 110 6.94 0.86 2.12
N VAL A 111 6.17 -0.12 2.57
CA VAL A 111 5.95 -0.37 4.00
C VAL A 111 6.00 -1.86 4.34
N ASN A 112 6.33 -2.15 5.59
CA ASN A 112 5.92 -3.41 6.20
C ASN A 112 4.49 -3.28 6.73
N PRO A 113 3.53 -4.10 6.29
CA PRO A 113 2.14 -3.99 6.74
C PRO A 113 1.99 -4.13 8.26
N ASN A 114 2.84 -4.91 8.93
CA ASN A 114 2.83 -5.09 10.39
C ASN A 114 3.27 -3.83 11.16
N ASP A 115 4.03 -2.96 10.51
CA ASP A 115 4.44 -1.67 11.06
C ASP A 115 3.43 -0.57 10.73
N HIS A 116 2.75 -0.69 9.59
CA HIS A 116 1.74 0.26 9.11
C HIS A 116 0.38 0.08 9.84
N GLN A 117 -0.06 -1.16 10.08
CA GLN A 117 -1.36 -1.46 10.70
C GLN A 117 -1.46 -1.08 12.18
N LYS A 118 -0.34 -0.91 12.89
CA LYS A 118 -0.36 -0.49 14.30
C LYS A 118 -0.98 0.89 14.49
N ILE A 119 -1.07 1.72 13.45
CA ILE A 119 -1.78 3.00 13.49
C ILE A 119 -3.30 2.79 13.33
N ALA A 120 -3.74 1.96 12.37
CA ALA A 120 -5.17 1.68 12.16
C ALA A 120 -5.81 0.94 13.34
N VAL A 121 -5.11 -0.03 13.94
CA VAL A 121 -5.60 -0.79 15.10
C VAL A 121 -5.54 0.03 16.39
N ARG A 122 -4.62 1.00 16.52
CA ARG A 122 -4.59 1.91 17.71
C ARG A 122 -5.83 2.80 17.77
N THR A 123 -6.30 3.32 16.64
CA THR A 123 -7.54 4.12 16.59
C THR A 123 -8.76 3.27 16.90
N LEU A 124 -8.83 2.03 16.40
CA LEU A 124 -9.93 1.12 16.71
C LEU A 124 -9.91 0.64 18.17
N LYS A 125 -8.73 0.26 18.71
CA LYS A 125 -8.58 -0.11 20.13
C LYS A 125 -8.93 1.06 21.05
N ALA A 126 -8.56 2.30 20.72
CA ALA A 126 -8.92 3.47 21.52
C ALA A 126 -10.43 3.73 21.52
N VAL A 127 -11.10 3.57 20.37
CA VAL A 127 -12.57 3.70 20.26
C VAL A 127 -13.30 2.58 21.01
N VAL A 128 -12.84 1.34 20.92
CA VAL A 128 -13.42 0.20 21.65
C VAL A 128 -13.18 0.34 23.16
N THR A 129 -11.99 0.79 23.59
CA THR A 129 -11.68 1.00 25.01
C THR A 129 -12.49 2.17 25.60
N LEU A 130 -12.71 3.26 24.86
CA LEU A 130 -13.56 4.37 25.31
C LEU A 130 -15.05 3.97 25.40
N ASN A 131 -15.54 3.10 24.50
CA ASN A 131 -16.94 2.67 24.52
C ASN A 131 -17.23 1.59 25.56
N LEU A 132 -16.26 0.72 25.89
CA LEU A 132 -16.37 -0.23 27.00
C LEU A 132 -16.47 0.46 28.37
N PHE A 133 -15.84 1.64 28.53
CA PHE A 133 -15.98 2.46 29.75
C PHE A 133 -17.33 3.19 29.86
N LYS A 134 -18.13 3.25 28.78
CA LYS A 134 -19.48 3.85 28.79
C LYS A 134 -20.61 2.83 28.96
N PHE A 135 -20.31 1.53 28.94
CA PHE A 135 -21.29 0.48 29.24
C PHE A 135 -20.89 -0.26 30.51
N PRO A 136 -21.51 0.01 31.67
CA PRO A 136 -21.40 -0.87 32.81
C PRO A 136 -22.26 -2.11 32.53
N LEU A 137 -21.76 -3.05 31.73
CA LEU A 137 -22.38 -4.36 31.62
C LEU A 137 -22.16 -5.08 32.96
N LYS A 138 -23.20 -5.04 33.81
CA LYS A 138 -23.28 -5.90 35.00
C LYS A 138 -23.14 -7.35 34.54
N SER A 139 -22.16 -8.06 35.08
CA SER A 139 -21.74 -9.42 34.71
C SER A 139 -22.82 -10.51 34.84
N SER A 140 -24.04 -10.18 35.26
CA SER A 140 -25.11 -11.12 35.56
C SER A 140 -26.15 -11.31 34.45
N GLN A 141 -25.92 -10.82 33.22
CA GLN A 141 -26.93 -10.87 32.15
C GLN A 141 -26.46 -11.38 30.77
N LEU A 142 -25.19 -11.80 30.62
CA LEU A 142 -24.72 -12.31 29.34
C LEU A 142 -25.01 -13.81 29.20
N THR A 143 -25.66 -14.18 28.11
CA THR A 143 -25.86 -15.58 27.74
C THR A 143 -24.56 -16.21 27.26
N SER A 144 -24.44 -17.54 27.34
CA SER A 144 -23.23 -18.29 26.91
C SER A 144 -22.85 -18.03 25.44
N LYS A 145 -23.84 -17.72 24.60
CA LYS A 145 -23.65 -17.38 23.18
C LYS A 145 -23.03 -16.00 22.98
N GLU A 146 -23.38 -15.02 23.80
CA GLU A 146 -22.82 -13.66 23.74
C GLU A 146 -21.39 -13.63 24.25
N PHE A 147 -21.07 -14.44 25.28
CA PHE A 147 -19.70 -14.60 25.75
C PHE A 147 -18.79 -15.25 24.68
N TYR A 148 -19.31 -16.25 23.97
CA TYR A 148 -18.58 -16.91 22.89
C TYR A 148 -18.28 -15.95 21.73
N LEU A 149 -19.29 -15.20 21.26
CA LEU A 149 -19.12 -14.19 20.21
C LEU A 149 -18.13 -13.08 20.61
N PHE A 150 -18.16 -12.66 21.87
CA PHE A 150 -17.18 -11.69 22.40
C PHE A 150 -15.77 -12.29 22.44
N SER A 151 -15.62 -13.56 22.80
CA SER A 151 -14.32 -14.24 22.84
C SER A 151 -13.72 -14.49 21.45
N GLU A 152 -14.56 -14.80 20.45
CA GLU A 152 -14.14 -14.95 19.06
C GLU A 152 -13.75 -13.60 18.43
N PHE A 153 -14.54 -12.55 18.71
CA PHE A 153 -14.20 -11.19 18.32
C PHE A 153 -12.86 -10.73 18.91
N LEU A 154 -12.55 -11.09 20.15
CA LEU A 154 -11.26 -10.79 20.77
C LEU A 154 -10.10 -11.63 20.20
N ARG A 155 -10.35 -12.87 19.76
CA ARG A 155 -9.34 -13.71 19.10
C ARG A 155 -8.96 -13.17 17.73
N GLU A 156 -9.92 -12.71 16.93
CA GLU A 156 -9.65 -12.06 15.65
C GLU A 156 -8.94 -10.71 15.79
N LEU A 157 -9.07 -10.03 16.94
CA LEU A 157 -8.45 -8.73 17.19
C LEU A 157 -7.01 -8.81 17.75
N LEU A 158 -6.53 -10.02 18.08
CA LEU A 158 -5.24 -10.27 18.76
C LEU A 158 -4.27 -11.16 17.96
N LEU A 159 -4.62 -11.58 16.74
CA LEU A 159 -3.73 -12.17 15.74
C LEU A 159 -3.37 -11.12 14.68
#